data_AF-A0A2S9HXI1-F1
#
_entry.id   AF-A0A2S9HXI1-F1
#
_cell.length_a   1.000
_cell.length_b   1.000
_cell.length_c   1.000
_cell.angle_alpha   90.00
_cell.angle_beta   90.00
_cell.angle_gamma   90.00
#
_symmetry.space_group_name_H-M   'P 1'
#
loop_
_entity.id
_entity.type
_entity.pdbx_description
1 polymer ?
#
loop_
_entity_poly.entity_id
_entity_poly.type
_entity_poly.pdbx_seq_one_letter_code
_entity_poly.pdbx_strand_id
1 'polypeptide(L)'
;MQDNVLEQLINRLSIVCPEKEREILAVDLNDIYESSERFEKLLENIMKSQQNKEDLIDILIEVEIELDQINWHYKSLKKKLKVLMKE
;
A
#
# COMPACT_ATOMS: atom_id res chain seq x y z
N MET A 1 -2.57 21.69 -3.87
CA MET A 1 -1.96 20.59 -4.64
C MET A 1 -1.44 19.61 -3.62
N GLN A 2 -2.08 18.46 -3.45
CA GLN A 2 -1.39 17.33 -2.82
C GLN A 2 -0.33 16.93 -3.84
N ASP A 3 0.94 17.22 -3.54
CA ASP A 3 2.05 16.75 -4.36
C ASP A 3 1.90 15.25 -4.57
N ASN A 4 1.99 14.80 -5.82
CA ASN A 4 1.81 13.41 -6.21
C ASN A 4 2.69 12.51 -5.31
N VAL A 5 2.08 11.72 -4.42
CA VAL A 5 2.78 10.91 -3.41
C VAL A 5 3.82 10.00 -4.09
N LEU A 6 3.47 9.46 -5.25
CA LEU A 6 4.36 8.68 -6.09
C LEU A 6 5.59 9.48 -6.53
N GLU A 7 5.42 10.73 -6.97
CA GLU A 7 6.53 11.59 -7.41
C GLU A 7 7.46 11.95 -6.25
N GLN A 8 6.90 12.19 -5.06
CA GLN A 8 7.69 12.38 -3.84
C GLN A 8 8.49 11.13 -3.48
N LEU A 9 7.88 9.94 -3.60
CA LEU A 9 8.54 8.66 -3.36
C LEU A 9 9.67 8.41 -4.36
N ILE A 10 9.44 8.66 -5.65
CA ILE A 10 10.46 8.57 -6.71
C ILE A 10 11.64 9.49 -6.36
N ASN A 11 11.37 10.75 -6.01
CA ASN A 11 12.41 11.72 -5.67
C ASN A 11 13.21 11.30 -4.43
N ARG A 12 12.57 10.77 -3.38
CA ARG A 12 13.29 10.27 -2.19
C ARG A 12 14.14 9.05 -2.48
N LEU A 13 13.61 8.11 -3.27
CA LEU A 13 14.31 6.89 -3.64
C LEU A 13 15.46 7.14 -4.62
N SER A 14 15.50 8.32 -5.24
CA SER A 14 16.57 8.69 -6.18
C SER A 14 17.98 8.66 -5.60
N ILE A 15 18.09 8.84 -4.29
CA ILE A 15 19.36 8.88 -3.56
C ILE A 15 19.93 7.47 -3.36
N VAL A 16 19.08 6.45 -3.39
CA VAL A 16 19.42 5.08 -2.94
C VAL A 16 19.24 4.02 -4.03
N CYS A 17 18.62 4.34 -5.16
CA CYS A 17 18.31 3.35 -6.20
C CYS A 17 18.53 3.87 -7.63
N PRO A 18 19.05 3.00 -8.54
CA PRO A 18 19.00 3.21 -9.97
C PRO A 18 17.56 3.45 -10.46
N GLU A 19 17.41 4.18 -11.56
CA GLU A 19 16.13 4.68 -12.08
C GLU A 19 15.05 3.59 -12.22
N LYS A 20 15.40 2.42 -12.78
CA LYS A 20 14.44 1.32 -12.98
C LYS A 20 13.97 0.64 -11.68
N GLU A 21 14.84 0.52 -10.68
CA GLU A 21 14.47 -0.05 -9.36
C GLU A 21 13.67 0.97 -8.56
N ARG A 22 14.03 2.25 -8.67
CA ARG A 22 13.36 3.38 -8.01
C ARG A 22 11.88 3.49 -8.35
N GLU A 23 11.53 3.46 -9.63
CA GLU A 23 10.12 3.56 -10.05
C GLU A 23 9.28 2.44 -9.44
N ILE A 24 9.77 1.21 -9.48
CA ILE A 24 8.98 0.07 -9.01
C ILE A 24 8.87 0.08 -7.48
N LEU A 25 9.93 0.44 -6.76
CA LEU A 25 9.87 0.62 -5.30
C LEU A 25 8.90 1.75 -4.92
N ALA A 26 8.87 2.84 -5.70
CA ALA A 26 7.97 3.96 -5.45
C ALA A 26 6.51 3.55 -5.68
N VAL A 27 6.23 2.78 -6.74
CA VAL A 27 4.91 2.20 -7.01
C VAL A 27 4.49 1.27 -5.87
N ASP A 28 5.34 0.30 -5.51
CA ASP A 28 5.02 -0.64 -4.41
C ASP A 28 4.73 0.10 -3.09
N LEU A 29 5.47 1.18 -2.77
CA LEU A 29 5.21 1.99 -1.59
C LEU A 29 3.92 2.82 -1.69
N ASN A 30 3.62 3.38 -2.86
CA ASN A 30 2.41 4.15 -3.09
C ASN A 30 1.16 3.25 -2.98
N ASP A 31 1.21 2.06 -3.58
CA ASP A 31 0.10 1.10 -3.52
C ASP A 31 -0.14 0.63 -2.07
N ILE A 32 0.92 0.35 -1.31
CA ILE A 32 0.79 0.06 0.13
C ILE A 32 0.13 1.21 0.87
N TYR A 33 0.52 2.45 0.59
CA TYR A 33 -0.05 3.64 1.22
C TYR A 33 -1.56 3.76 0.92
N GLU A 34 -1.94 3.69 -0.36
CA GLU A 34 -3.33 3.79 -0.78
C GLU A 34 -4.22 2.67 -0.20
N SER A 35 -3.77 1.42 -0.26
CA SER A 35 -4.50 0.31 0.34
C SER A 35 -4.60 0.43 1.86
N SER A 36 -3.57 0.98 2.52
CA SER A 36 -3.61 1.23 3.97
C SER A 36 -4.65 2.31 4.32
N GLU A 37 -4.75 3.39 3.54
CA GLU A 37 -5.79 4.41 3.74
C GLU A 37 -7.21 3.86 3.54
N ARG A 38 -7.39 2.95 2.57
CA ARG A 38 -8.68 2.29 2.34
C ARG A 38 -9.02 1.32 3.47
N PHE A 39 -8.06 0.51 3.89
CA PHE A 39 -8.19 -0.38 5.04
C PHE A 39 -8.58 0.38 6.31
N GLU A 40 -7.93 1.51 6.60
CA GLU A 40 -8.27 2.36 7.76
C GLU A 40 -9.73 2.84 7.69
N LYS A 41 -10.19 3.32 6.52
CA LYS A 41 -11.59 3.73 6.31
C LYS A 41 -12.57 2.58 6.51
N LEU A 42 -12.22 1.36 6.07
CA LEU A 42 -13.05 0.17 6.29
C LEU A 42 -13.17 -0.14 7.78
N LEU A 43 -12.07 -0.07 8.54
CA LEU A 43 -12.11 -0.25 10.00
C LEU A 43 -12.96 0.82 10.69
N GLU A 44 -12.82 2.08 10.29
CA GLU A 44 -13.67 3.14 10.81
C GLU A 44 -15.15 2.87 10.54
N ASN A 45 -15.50 2.36 9.35
CA ASN A 45 -16.87 2.03 8.98
C ASN A 45 -17.44 0.90 9.86
N ILE A 46 -16.64 -0.13 10.17
CA ILE A 46 -17.00 -1.20 11.12
C ILE A 46 -17.28 -0.59 12.50
N MET A 47 -16.43 0.33 12.97
CA MET A 47 -16.57 0.94 14.31
C MET A 47 -17.76 1.89 14.43
N LYS A 48 -18.19 2.53 13.34
CA LYS A 48 -19.13 3.66 13.37
C LYS A 48 -20.61 3.27 13.19
N SER A 49 -20.98 2.01 13.01
CA SER A 49 -22.34 1.70 12.49
C SER A 49 -23.13 0.60 13.22
N GLN A 50 -24.46 0.73 13.15
CA GLN A 50 -25.43 -0.35 13.31
C GLN A 50 -25.48 -1.19 12.00
N GLN A 51 -24.37 -1.81 11.63
CA GLN A 51 -24.32 -2.71 10.48
C GLN A 51 -25.23 -3.92 10.71
N ASN A 52 -25.99 -4.29 9.68
CA ASN A 52 -26.60 -5.61 9.66
C ASN A 52 -25.51 -6.66 9.38
N LYS A 53 -25.84 -7.94 9.54
CA LYS A 53 -24.85 -9.02 9.38
C LYS A 53 -24.27 -9.12 7.97
N GLU A 54 -25.07 -8.86 6.95
CA GLU A 54 -24.64 -8.93 5.54
C GLU A 54 -23.68 -7.79 5.22
N ASP A 55 -24.01 -6.56 5.62
CA ASP A 55 -23.14 -5.39 5.44
C ASP A 55 -21.77 -5.57 6.11
N LEU A 56 -21.75 -6.18 7.31
CA LEU A 56 -20.49 -6.47 8.01
C LEU A 56 -19.66 -7.52 7.28
N ILE A 57 -20.29 -8.55 6.71
CA ILE A 57 -19.59 -9.58 5.93
C ILE A 57 -18.94 -8.96 4.70
N ASP A 58 -19.67 -8.12 3.97
CA ASP A 58 -19.14 -7.45 2.77
C ASP A 58 -17.93 -6.58 3.11
N ILE A 59 -17.99 -5.82 4.20
CA ILE A 59 -16.86 -4.99 4.64
C ILE A 59 -15.66 -5.84 5.08
N LEU A 60 -15.88 -6.98 5.72
CA LEU A 60 -14.80 -7.90 6.09
C LEU A 60 -14.12 -8.53 4.86
N ILE A 61 -14.88 -8.78 3.79
CA ILE A 61 -14.32 -9.24 2.50
C ILE A 61 -13.43 -8.14 1.90
N GLU A 62 -13.91 -6.89 1.87
CA GLU A 62 -13.11 -5.76 1.38
C GLU A 62 -11.83 -5.55 2.22
N VAL A 63 -11.92 -5.75 3.55
CA VAL A 63 -10.76 -5.72 4.44
C VAL A 63 -9.73 -6.79 4.05
N GLU A 64 -10.18 -8.03 3.77
CA GLU A 64 -9.29 -9.11 3.33
C GLU A 64 -8.59 -8.74 2.02
N ILE A 65 -9.32 -8.17 1.06
CA ILE A 65 -8.79 -7.75 -0.23
C ILE A 65 -7.68 -6.69 -0.06
N GLU A 66 -7.93 -5.64 0.73
CA GLU A 66 -6.93 -4.58 0.96
C GLU A 66 -5.70 -5.10 1.70
N LEU A 67 -5.88 -5.99 2.68
CA LEU A 67 -4.76 -6.63 3.39
C LEU A 67 -3.92 -7.52 2.45
N ASP A 68 -4.54 -8.23 1.52
CA ASP A 68 -3.85 -9.03 0.52
C ASP A 68 -3.06 -8.18 -0.47
N GLN A 69 -3.62 -7.03 -0.90
CA GLN A 69 -2.90 -6.06 -1.73
C GLN A 69 -1.65 -5.53 -1.00
N ILE A 70 -1.80 -5.06 0.25
CA ILE A 70 -0.68 -4.60 1.08
C ILE A 70 0.41 -5.67 1.18
N ASN A 71 0.02 -6.91 1.48
CA ASN A 71 0.95 -8.02 1.63
C ASN A 71 1.67 -8.35 0.31
N TRP A 72 0.98 -8.29 -0.83
CA TRP A 72 1.56 -8.52 -2.14
C TRP A 72 2.64 -7.48 -2.47
N HIS A 73 2.31 -6.20 -2.36
CA HIS A 73 3.25 -5.11 -2.62
C HIS A 73 4.41 -5.12 -1.64
N TYR A 74 4.17 -5.40 -0.36
CA TYR A 74 5.24 -5.56 0.63
C TYR A 74 6.22 -6.68 0.28
N LYS A 75 5.72 -7.84 -0.21
CA LYS A 75 6.58 -8.93 -0.67
C LYS A 75 7.42 -8.53 -1.89
N SER A 76 6.83 -7.81 -2.84
CA SER A 76 7.55 -7.26 -4.00
C SER A 76 8.66 -6.30 -3.56
N LEU A 77 8.31 -5.31 -2.74
CA LEU A 77 9.22 -4.33 -2.16
C LEU A 77 10.40 -4.99 -1.44
N LYS A 78 10.10 -5.93 -0.54
CA LYS A 78 11.11 -6.68 0.23
C LYS A 78 12.04 -7.47 -0.68
N LYS A 79 11.54 -8.06 -1.76
CA LYS A 79 12.37 -8.81 -2.71
C LYS A 79 13.36 -7.89 -3.42
N LYS A 80 12.92 -6.70 -3.84
CA LYS A 80 13.75 -5.70 -4.53
C LYS A 80 14.80 -5.08 -3.62
N LEU A 81 14.40 -4.66 -2.41
CA LEU A 81 15.34 -4.14 -1.41
C LEU A 81 16.46 -5.14 -1.10
N LYS A 82 16.15 -6.44 -1.03
CA LYS A 82 17.18 -7.48 -0.83
C LYS A 82 18.16 -7.62 -1.98
N VAL A 83 17.77 -7.28 -3.22
CA VAL A 83 18.68 -7.26 -4.36
C VAL A 83 19.62 -6.06 -4.22
N LEU A 84 19.05 -4.88 -3.96
CA LEU A 84 19.81 -3.64 -3.79
C LEU A 84 20.80 -3.66 -2.63
N MET A 85 20.47 -4.33 -1.52
CA MET A 85 21.36 -4.44 -0.35
C MET A 85 22.46 -5.51 -0.50
N LYS A 86 22.46 -6.28 -1.59
CA LYS A 86 23.47 -7.30 -1.88
C LYS A 86 24.48 -6.85 -2.94
N GLU A 87 24.24 -5.71 -3.57
CA GLU A 87 25.24 -4.93 -4.31
C GLU A 87 26.03 -4.04 -3.33
#